data_AF-A0AAU4R5P2-F1
#
_entry.id   AF-A0AAU4R5P2-F1
#
_cell.length_a   1.000
_cell.length_b   1.000
_cell.length_c   1.000
_cell.angle_alpha   90.00
_cell.angle_beta   90.00
_cell.angle_gamma   90.00
#
_symmetry.space_group_name_H-M   'P 1'
#
loop_
_entity.id
_entity.type
_entity.pdbx_description
1 polymer ?
#
loop_
_entity_poly.entity_id
_entity_poly.type
_entity_poly.pdbx_seq_one_letter_code
_entity_poly.pdbx_strand_id
1 'polypeptide(L)'
;MRLSKRRATTLNRSARFLHQHRRQRGTLPCLETGGTQVYAYWSCGEGLVVSVHLDTGEVPGDLISPDGTIPIRITVNGECVFSAD
;
A
#
# COMPACT_ATOMS: atom_id res chain seq x y z
N MET A 1 14.89 -8.52 -0.59
CA MET A 1 14.70 -9.78 -1.38
C MET A 1 13.88 -9.45 -2.63
N ARG A 2 14.17 -10.03 -3.81
CA ARG A 2 13.35 -9.74 -5.02
C ARG A 2 12.11 -10.62 -5.08
N LEU A 3 10.92 -10.01 -5.08
CA LEU A 3 9.64 -10.71 -5.20
C LEU A 3 9.53 -11.41 -6.57
N SER A 4 9.13 -12.69 -6.57
CA SER A 4 8.91 -13.41 -7.83
C SER A 4 7.66 -12.89 -8.56
N LYS A 5 7.68 -12.92 -9.91
CA LYS A 5 6.53 -12.51 -10.74
C LYS A 5 5.24 -13.26 -10.39
N ARG A 6 5.35 -14.57 -10.11
CA ARG A 6 4.21 -15.40 -9.69
C ARG A 6 3.62 -14.90 -8.37
N ARG A 7 4.47 -14.64 -7.36
CA ARG A 7 4.03 -14.14 -6.05
C ARG A 7 3.39 -12.77 -6.16
N ALA A 8 3.99 -11.85 -6.91
CA ALA A 8 3.42 -10.53 -7.19
C ALA A 8 2.03 -10.63 -7.82
N THR A 9 1.87 -11.52 -8.80
CA THR A 9 0.58 -11.76 -9.46
C THR A 9 -0.47 -12.28 -8.47
N THR A 10 -0.10 -13.20 -7.58
CA THR A 10 -1.00 -13.72 -6.54
C THR A 10 -1.43 -12.59 -5.59
N LEU A 11 -0.49 -11.79 -5.07
CA LEU A 11 -0.80 -10.70 -4.15
C LEU A 11 -1.73 -9.67 -4.79
N ASN A 12 -1.45 -9.27 -6.03
CA ASN A 12 -2.29 -8.34 -6.78
C ASN A 12 -3.70 -8.88 -7.02
N ARG A 13 -3.84 -10.18 -7.33
CA ARG A 13 -5.15 -10.82 -7.50
C ARG A 13 -5.95 -10.91 -6.21
N SER A 14 -5.27 -10.97 -5.07
CA SER A 14 -5.90 -10.97 -3.74
C SER A 14 -6.17 -9.57 -3.19
N ALA A 15 -5.84 -8.50 -3.93
CA ALA A 15 -6.02 -7.13 -3.46
C ALA A 15 -7.49 -6.84 -3.13
N ARG A 16 -7.72 -6.06 -2.08
CA ARG A 16 -9.06 -5.74 -1.56
C ARG A 16 -9.28 -4.24 -1.50
N PHE A 17 -10.47 -3.81 -1.88
CA PHE A 17 -10.95 -2.46 -1.57
C PHE A 17 -11.64 -2.48 -0.22
N LEU A 18 -10.93 -2.00 0.80
CA LEU A 18 -11.51 -1.77 2.12
C LEU A 18 -12.40 -0.52 2.03
N HIS A 19 -13.70 -0.78 1.98
CA HIS A 19 -14.69 0.28 1.83
C HIS A 19 -14.76 1.11 3.11
N GLN A 20 -14.92 2.42 2.93
CA GLN A 20 -15.37 3.31 3.99
C GLN A 20 -16.73 2.79 4.49
N HIS A 21 -16.73 2.15 5.65
CA HIS A 21 -17.99 1.78 6.29
C HIS A 21 -18.70 3.08 6.65
N ARG A 22 -19.81 3.40 5.95
CA ARG A 22 -20.59 4.64 6.16
C ARG A 22 -20.95 4.94 7.63
N ARG A 23 -20.91 3.93 8.51
CA ARG A 23 -21.20 4.03 9.95
C ARG A 23 -19.98 4.38 10.82
N GLN A 24 -18.75 4.26 10.32
CA GLN A 24 -17.53 4.65 11.03
C GLN A 24 -16.99 5.95 10.46
N ARG A 25 -17.34 7.07 11.10
CA ARG A 25 -16.74 8.38 10.81
C ARG A 25 -15.21 8.28 10.90
N GLY A 26 -14.52 8.83 9.91
CA GLY A 26 -13.05 8.87 9.87
C GLY A 26 -12.38 7.71 9.14
N THR A 27 -13.11 6.71 8.65
CA THR A 27 -12.52 5.69 7.76
C THR A 27 -12.32 6.27 6.36
N LEU A 28 -11.16 6.06 5.77
CA LEU A 28 -10.80 6.50 4.41
C LEU A 28 -10.87 5.32 3.44
N PRO A 29 -11.16 5.54 2.14
CA PRO A 29 -11.07 4.47 1.15
C PRO A 29 -9.64 3.94 1.09
N CYS A 30 -9.51 2.62 1.13
CA CYS A 30 -8.23 1.94 1.19
C CYS A 30 -8.15 0.78 0.20
N LEU A 31 -7.04 0.71 -0.52
CA LEU A 31 -6.63 -0.48 -1.26
C LEU A 31 -5.62 -1.25 -0.43
N GLU A 32 -5.92 -2.51 -0.12
CA GLU A 32 -5.00 -3.42 0.55
C GLU A 32 -4.41 -4.41 -0.46
N THR A 33 -3.08 -4.58 -0.46
CA THR A 33 -2.38 -5.58 -1.26
C THR A 33 -1.26 -6.20 -0.44
N GLY A 34 -1.35 -7.51 -0.17
CA GLY A 34 -0.32 -8.21 0.61
C GLY A 34 -0.10 -7.66 2.01
N GLY A 35 -1.18 -7.21 2.68
CA GLY A 35 -1.13 -6.57 4.00
C GLY A 35 -0.77 -5.09 3.95
N THR A 36 -0.15 -4.58 2.88
CA THR A 36 0.10 -3.14 2.72
C THR A 36 -1.19 -2.40 2.39
N GLN A 37 -1.48 -1.32 3.11
CA GLN A 37 -2.67 -0.50 2.93
C GLN A 37 -2.31 0.85 2.31
N VAL A 38 -2.99 1.20 1.22
CA VAL A 38 -2.80 2.46 0.51
C VAL A 38 -4.10 3.25 0.55
N TYR A 39 -4.01 4.45 1.11
CA TYR A 39 -5.11 5.39 1.26
C TYR A 39 -4.93 6.54 0.27
N ALA A 40 -6.01 6.94 -0.40
CA ALA A 40 -5.99 8.08 -1.32
C ALA A 40 -7.22 8.97 -1.09
N TYR A 41 -7.00 10.25 -0.76
CA TYR A 41 -8.08 11.18 -0.42
C TYR A 41 -7.69 12.64 -0.69
N TRP A 42 -8.69 13.50 -0.86
CA TRP A 42 -8.49 14.94 -0.95
C TRP A 42 -8.48 15.57 0.43
N SER A 43 -7.42 16.30 0.74
CA SER A 43 -7.27 17.09 1.96
C SER A 43 -7.39 18.58 1.61
N CYS A 44 -8.22 19.31 2.36
CA CYS A 44 -8.46 20.73 2.12
C CYS A 44 -7.16 21.52 2.37
N GLY A 45 -6.65 22.21 1.36
CA GLY A 45 -5.41 23.00 1.44
C GLY A 45 -4.12 22.23 1.11
N GLU A 46 -4.14 20.89 1.14
CA GLU A 46 -2.97 20.05 0.84
C GLU A 46 -3.08 19.36 -0.53
N GLY A 47 -4.30 19.16 -1.03
CA GLY A 47 -4.55 18.50 -2.31
C GLY A 47 -4.75 16.99 -2.18
N LEU A 48 -4.34 16.23 -3.20
CA LEU A 48 -4.44 14.77 -3.21
C LEU A 48 -3.35 14.19 -2.31
N VAL A 49 -3.76 13.51 -1.24
CA VAL A 49 -2.88 12.83 -0.30
C VAL A 49 -2.91 11.33 -0.57
N VAL A 50 -1.72 10.71 -0.63
CA VAL A 50 -1.55 9.26 -0.69
C VAL A 50 -0.73 8.82 0.52
N SER A 51 -1.32 8.01 1.39
CA SER A 51 -0.65 7.44 2.57
C SER A 51 -0.48 5.93 2.40
N VAL A 52 0.69 5.41 2.75
CA VAL A 52 1.02 3.97 2.68
C VAL A 52 1.35 3.48 4.08
N HIS A 53 0.57 2.51 4.57
CA HIS A 53 0.74 1.89 5.87
C HIS A 53 1.25 0.46 5.69
N LEU A 54 2.39 0.17 6.33
CA LEU A 54 3.12 -1.09 6.23
C LEU A 54 3.03 -1.96 7.49
N ASP A 55 2.54 -1.40 8.58
CA ASP A 55 2.55 -1.95 9.93
C ASP A 55 1.20 -2.54 10.36
N THR A 56 0.39 -2.96 9.39
CA THR A 56 -0.98 -3.47 9.62
C THR A 56 -1.03 -4.83 10.32
N GLY A 57 0.13 -5.46 10.57
CA GLY A 57 0.25 -6.78 11.19
C GLY A 57 -0.03 -7.96 10.27
N GLU A 58 -0.45 -7.72 9.02
CA GLU A 58 -0.81 -8.75 8.04
C GLU A 58 0.21 -8.92 6.90
N VAL A 59 1.31 -8.16 6.92
CA VAL A 59 2.32 -8.23 5.85
C VAL A 59 3.07 -9.57 5.92
N PRO A 60 3.06 -10.37 4.85
CA PRO A 60 3.81 -11.63 4.79
C PRO A 60 5.31 -11.42 5.04
N GLY A 61 5.92 -12.27 5.86
CA GLY A 61 7.34 -12.16 6.20
C GLY A 61 8.29 -12.25 5.00
N ASP A 62 7.86 -12.86 3.88
CA ASP A 62 8.65 -12.90 2.64
C ASP A 62 8.70 -11.57 1.88
N LEU A 63 7.91 -10.57 2.30
CA LEU A 63 7.95 -9.19 1.78
C LEU A 63 8.81 -8.26 2.64
N ILE A 64 9.18 -8.70 3.84
CA ILE A 64 10.00 -7.94 4.78
C ILE A 64 11.47 -8.25 4.50
N SER A 65 12.26 -7.21 4.29
CA SER A 65 13.71 -7.30 4.13
C SER A 65 14.38 -7.79 5.42
N PRO A 66 15.61 -8.34 5.35
CA PRO A 66 16.30 -8.86 6.54
C PRO A 66 16.53 -7.82 7.66
N ASP A 67 16.56 -6.53 7.32
CA ASP A 67 16.67 -5.41 8.25
C ASP A 67 15.33 -4.97 8.84
N GLY A 68 14.24 -5.68 8.53
CA GLY A 68 12.89 -5.40 9.02
C GLY A 68 12.13 -4.35 8.21
N THR A 69 12.71 -3.83 7.13
CA THR A 69 12.05 -2.83 6.27
C THR A 69 11.21 -3.49 5.16
N ILE A 70 10.33 -2.72 4.53
CA ILE A 70 9.60 -3.16 3.32
C ILE A 70 9.91 -2.16 2.21
N PRO A 71 10.45 -2.62 1.06
CA PRO A 71 10.78 -1.72 -0.03
C PRO A 71 9.52 -1.16 -0.69
N ILE A 72 9.52 0.15 -0.97
CA ILE A 72 8.42 0.87 -1.62
C ILE A 72 8.95 1.61 -2.84
N ARG A 73 8.18 1.56 -3.93
CA ARG A 73 8.35 2.43 -5.10
C ARG A 73 7.04 3.13 -5.45
N ILE A 74 7.09 4.45 -5.60
CA ILE A 74 5.97 5.28 -6.02
C ILE A 74 6.27 5.84 -7.41
N THR A 75 5.34 5.57 -8.33
CA THR A 75 5.44 6.02 -9.72
C THR A 75 4.20 6.85 -10.07
N VAL A 76 4.40 8.05 -10.60
CA VAL A 76 3.33 8.95 -11.07
C VAL A 76 3.53 9.19 -12.56
N ASN A 77 2.51 8.89 -13.37
CA ASN A 77 2.57 9.01 -14.83
C ASN A 77 3.75 8.26 -15.47
N GLY A 78 4.16 7.12 -14.88
CA GLY A 78 5.29 6.32 -15.36
C GLY A 78 6.65 6.78 -14.83
N GLU A 79 6.74 7.93 -14.15
CA GLU A 79 7.97 8.44 -13.55
C GLU A 79 8.08 8.04 -12.08
N CYS A 80 9.26 7.51 -11.69
CA CYS A 80 9.53 7.15 -10.31
C CYS A 80 9.80 8.43 -9.50
N VAL A 81 8.86 8.81 -8.64
CA VAL A 81 8.96 10.00 -7.78
C VAL A 81 9.52 9.69 -6.39
N PHE A 82 9.47 8.42 -5.98
CA PHE A 82 10.07 7.95 -4.71
C PHE A 82 10.41 6.46 -4.81
N SER A 83 11.57 6.08 -4.27
CA SER A 83 11.97 4.69 -4.06
C SER A 83 12.74 4.58 -2.75
N ALA A 84 12.36 3.63 -1.91
CA ALA A 84 13.10 3.23 -0.72
C ALA A 84 13.24 1.70 -0.77
N ASP A 85 14.48 1.24 -0.66
CA ASP A 85 14.85 -0.18 -0.75
C ASP A 85 15.22 -0.76 0.62
#